data_AF-A0A0R2NVJ3-F1
#
_entry.id   AF-A0A0R2NVJ3-F1
#
_cell.length_a   1.000
_cell.length_b   1.000
_cell.length_c   1.000
_cell.angle_alpha   90.00
_cell.angle_beta   90.00
_cell.angle_gamma   90.00
#
_symmetry.space_group_name_H-M   'P 1'
#
loop_
_entity.id
_entity.type
_entity.pdbx_description
1 polymer ?
#
loop_
_entity_poly.entity_id
_entity_poly.type
_entity_poly.pdbx_seq_one_letter_code
_entity_poly.pdbx_strand_id
1 'polypeptide(L)' 'MIKNRKNTLGLKEKCSICNGKIELRYKPMKEWNIEGTLCGTCYSKKVHTHYPGEHTRVNLHLD' A
#
# COMPACT_ATOMS: atom_id res chain seq x y z
N MET A 1 -29.36 -5.84 10.64
CA MET A 1 -28.02 -5.33 11.01
C MET A 1 -27.49 -4.48 9.86
N ILE A 2 -27.67 -3.16 9.94
CA ILE A 2 -27.35 -2.23 8.85
C ILE A 2 -25.84 -1.98 8.88
N LYS A 3 -25.06 -2.68 8.04
CA LYS A 3 -23.65 -2.34 7.84
C LYS A 3 -23.60 -1.05 7.03
N ASN A 4 -23.45 0.06 7.75
CA ASN A 4 -23.36 1.42 7.22
C ASN A 4 -22.18 1.50 6.23
N ARG A 5 -22.46 1.33 4.94
CA ARG A 5 -21.49 1.45 3.86
C ARG A 5 -21.15 2.94 3.75
N LYS A 6 -20.13 3.40 4.50
CA LYS A 6 -19.60 4.76 4.36
C LYS A 6 -18.98 4.88 2.96
N ASN A 7 -19.82 5.25 1.99
CA ASN A 7 -19.39 5.63 0.65
C ASN A 7 -18.84 7.05 0.74
N THR A 8 -17.54 7.18 0.98
CA THR A 8 -16.84 8.46 0.95
C THR A 8 -16.12 8.61 -0.40
N LEU A 9 -16.89 8.55 -1.49
CA LEU A 9 -16.44 8.99 -2.82
C LEU A 9 -16.24 10.50 -2.77
N GLY A 10 -15.01 10.97 -2.57
CA GLY A 10 -14.68 12.40 -2.76
C GLY A 10 -13.66 13.02 -1.82
N LEU A 11 -13.20 12.33 -0.76
CA LEU A 11 -12.02 12.81 -0.05
C LEU A 11 -10.78 12.39 -0.84
N LYS A 12 -9.99 13.39 -1.26
CA LYS A 12 -8.63 13.21 -1.77
C LYS A 12 -7.92 12.23 -0.84
N GLU A 13 -7.80 10.97 -1.27
CA GLU A 13 -7.28 9.92 -0.41
C GLU A 13 -5.85 10.31 -0.01
N LYS A 14 -5.63 10.39 1.29
CA LYS A 14 -4.35 10.73 1.87
C LYS A 14 -3.68 9.46 2.35
N CYS A 15 -2.35 9.43 2.28
CA CYS A 15 -1.59 8.28 2.74
C CYS A 15 -1.89 8.03 4.22
N SER A 16 -2.26 6.80 4.60
CA SER A 16 -2.52 6.50 6.02
C SER A 16 -1.28 6.61 6.90
N ILE A 17 -0.08 6.58 6.31
CA ILE A 17 1.19 6.73 7.04
C ILE A 17 1.64 8.20 7.11
N CYS A 18 1.78 8.89 5.97
CA CYS A 18 2.34 10.25 5.95
C CYS A 18 1.30 11.36 5.80
N ASN A 19 0.02 11.02 5.66
CA ASN A 19 -1.09 11.94 5.34
C ASN A 19 -0.87 12.84 4.11
N GLY A 20 0.14 12.53 3.29
CA GLY A 20 0.44 13.24 2.06
C GLY A 20 -0.57 12.92 0.95
N LYS A 21 -0.51 13.72 -0.12
CA LYS A 21 -1.27 13.49 -1.34
C LYS A 21 -0.85 12.15 -1.95
N ILE A 22 -1.81 11.30 -2.27
CA ILE A 22 -1.55 10.05 -2.99
C ILE A 22 -1.71 10.32 -4.49
N GLU A 23 -0.62 10.22 -5.24
CA GLU A 23 -0.68 10.22 -6.72
C GLU A 23 -1.00 8.83 -7.25
N LEU A 24 -0.39 7.80 -6.65
CA LEU A 24 -0.62 6.40 -6.97
C LEU A 24 -1.05 5.63 -5.72
N ARG A 25 -2.21 4.99 -5.81
CA ARG A 25 -2.85 4.26 -4.70
C ARG A 25 -2.27 2.87 -4.57
N TYR A 26 -1.65 2.59 -3.43
CA TYR A 26 -1.17 1.26 -3.06
C TYR A 26 -2.02 0.68 -1.95
N LYS A 27 -2.48 -0.56 -2.14
CA LYS A 27 -3.11 -1.33 -1.08
C LYS A 27 -2.01 -1.95 -0.22
N PRO A 28 -2.01 -1.73 1.11
CA PRO A 28 -1.06 -2.40 1.99
C PRO A 28 -1.24 -3.92 1.94
N MET A 29 -0.16 -4.66 2.20
CA MET A 29 -0.22 -6.12 2.31
C MET A 29 -1.03 -6.50 3.55
N LYS A 30 -1.78 -7.61 3.49
CA LYS A 30 -2.62 -8.09 4.60
C LYS A 30 -1.81 -8.29 5.88
N GLU A 31 -0.57 -8.75 5.74
CA GLU A 31 0.36 -9.01 6.84
C GLU A 31 0.76 -7.75 7.60
N TRP A 32 0.67 -6.56 6.97
CA TRP A 32 1.07 -5.31 7.63
C TRP A 32 -0.01 -4.77 8.57
N ASN A 33 -1.22 -5.32 8.52
CA ASN A 33 -2.37 -4.89 9.35
C ASN A 33 -2.64 -3.37 9.26
N ILE A 34 -2.46 -2.78 8.06
CA ILE A 34 -2.71 -1.36 7.81
C ILE A 34 -4.06 -1.21 7.13
N GLU A 35 -4.95 -0.43 7.73
CA GLU A 35 -6.23 -0.07 7.13
C GLU A 35 -6.12 1.26 6.37
N GLY A 36 -6.49 1.25 5.08
CA GLY A 36 -6.47 2.44 4.22
C GLY A 36 -5.53 2.31 3.02
N THR A 37 -5.27 3.44 2.37
CA THR A 37 -4.44 3.53 1.15
C THR A 37 -3.09 4.16 1.46
N LEU A 38 -2.03 3.62 0.86
CA LEU A 38 -0.67 4.13 0.98
C LEU A 38 -0.23 4.82 -0.32
N CYS A 39 0.63 5.83 -0.18
CA CYS A 39 1.39 6.35 -1.32
C CYS A 39 2.58 5.44 -1.65
N GLY A 40 3.08 5.51 -2.88
CA GLY A 40 4.19 4.65 -3.33
C GLY A 40 5.43 4.75 -2.47
N THR A 41 5.79 5.95 -2.03
CA THR A 41 6.95 6.17 -1.14
C THR A 41 6.81 5.43 0.19
N CYS A 42 5.63 5.50 0.81
CA CYS A 42 5.38 4.81 2.08
C CYS A 42 5.27 3.29 1.90
N TYR A 43 4.67 2.85 0.79
CA TYR A 43 4.58 1.44 0.45
C TYR A 43 5.97 0.83 0.28
N SER A 44 6.84 1.42 -0.56
CA SER A 44 8.20 0.92 -0.79
C SER A 44 9.05 0.90 0.50
N LYS A 45 8.93 1.93 1.35
CA LYS A 45 9.59 1.93 2.67
C LYS A 45 9.11 0.76 3.53
N LYS A 46 7.80 0.50 3.56
CA LYS A 46 7.26 -0.64 4.31
C LYS A 46 7.70 -1.99 3.75
N VAL A 47 7.73 -2.15 2.42
CA VAL A 47 8.27 -3.37 1.78
C VAL A 47 9.72 -3.59 2.24
N HIS A 48 10.56 -2.55 2.14
CA HIS A 48 11.96 -2.64 2.51
C HIS A 48 12.16 -2.98 4.01
N THR A 49 11.32 -2.43 4.90
CA THR A 49 11.35 -2.75 6.32
C THR A 49 10.85 -4.17 6.63
N HIS A 50 9.80 -4.65 5.95
CA HIS A 50 9.21 -5.96 6.24
C HIS A 50 9.93 -7.12 5.57
N TYR A 51 10.49 -6.90 4.39
CA TYR A 51 11.21 -7.92 3.61
C TYR A 51 12.65 -7.44 3.37
N PRO A 52 13.46 -7.33 4.43
CA PRO A 52 14.87 -6.99 4.30
C PRO A 52 15.59 -8.13 3.57
N GLY A 53 16.33 -7.80 2.50
CA GLY A 53 17.05 -8.77 1.68
C GLY A 53 17.26 -8.27 0.24
N GLU A 54 18.03 -9.01 -0.55
CA GLU A 54 18.18 -8.75 -1.99
C GLU A 54 17.03 -9.41 -2.75
N HIS A 55 16.26 -8.62 -3.52
CA HIS A 55 15.11 -9.10 -4.29
C HIS A 55 15.57 -9.38 -5.72
N THR A 56 16.12 -10.57 -5.96
CA THR A 56 16.50 -10.99 -7.33
C THR A 56 15.28 -11.48 -8.10
N ARG A 57 15.17 -11.11 -9.38
CA ARG A 57 14.22 -11.76 -10.30
C ARG A 57 14.64 -13.21 -10.50
N VAL A 58 13.92 -14.14 -9.89
CA VAL A 58 14.08 -15.57 -10.18
C VAL A 58 13.30 -15.90 -11.47
N ASN A 59 13.84 -16.83 -12.27
CA ASN A 59 13.40 -17.20 -13.65
C ASN A 59 13.90 -16.29 -14.77
N LEU A 60 15.21 -16.03 -14.81
CA LEU A 60 15.86 -15.37 -15.96
C LEU A 60 15.96 -16.28 -17.21
N HIS A 61 15.61 -17.57 -17.08
CA HIS A 61 15.82 -18.61 -18.11
C HIS A 61 14.59 -18.86 -19.01
N LEU A 62 13.63 -17.92 -19.05
CA LEU A 62 12.43 -18.02 -19.91
C LEU A 62 12.47 -17.04 -21.10
N ASP A 63 13.66 -16.63 -21.54
CA ASP A 63 13.88 -15.82 -22.75
C ASP A 63 14.30 -16.72 -23.93
#